data_AF-A4JWE8-F1
#
_entry.id   AF-A4JWE8-F1
#
_cell.length_a   1.000
_cell.length_b   1.000
_cell.length_c   1.000
_cell.angle_alpha   90.00
_cell.angle_beta   90.00
_cell.angle_gamma   90.00
#
_symmetry.space_group_name_H-M   'P 1'
#
loop_
_entity.id
_entity.type
_entity.pdbx_description
1 polymer ?
#
loop_
_entity_poly.entity_id
_entity_poly.type
_entity_poly.pdbx_seq_one_letter_code
_entity_poly.pdbx_strand_id
1 'polypeptide(L)'
;MCLASAVFRLYVCGVAVMMWFIAYFEERSMSALLMRTDGGALILWMMLACGLVGIADVLINDTGLFRFRIEAARTHRHFGFSGLAFCYVCQIFIAALSVKSPWMAAYSLWNALLVVAFSLIDAHQRSKDATCLQACN
;
A
#
# COMPACT_ATOMS: atom_id res chain seq x y z
N MET A 1 -3.73 -19.51 -6.09
CA MET A 1 -3.55 -18.19 -5.45
C MET A 1 -4.81 -17.85 -4.68
N CYS A 2 -4.69 -17.41 -3.43
CA CYS A 2 -5.85 -17.07 -2.60
C CYS A 2 -6.47 -15.74 -3.04
N LEU A 3 -7.73 -15.77 -3.47
CA LEU A 3 -8.56 -14.60 -3.78
C LEU A 3 -8.50 -13.54 -2.67
N ALA A 4 -8.48 -13.98 -1.41
CA ALA A 4 -8.38 -13.11 -0.24
C ALA A 4 -7.12 -12.22 -0.22
N SER A 5 -5.96 -12.74 -0.68
CA SER A 5 -4.72 -11.94 -0.75
C SER A 5 -4.84 -10.85 -1.83
N ALA A 6 -5.40 -11.17 -2.99
CA ALA A 6 -5.60 -10.19 -4.06
C ALA A 6 -6.55 -9.06 -3.66
N VAL A 7 -7.69 -9.40 -3.02
CA VAL A 7 -8.66 -8.42 -2.51
C VAL A 7 -8.02 -7.50 -1.48
N PHE A 8 -7.23 -8.05 -0.56
CA PHE A 8 -6.55 -7.24 0.46
C PHE A 8 -5.54 -6.26 -0.15
N ARG A 9 -4.76 -6.71 -1.15
CA ARG A 9 -3.81 -5.83 -1.84
C ARG A 9 -4.54 -4.69 -2.57
N LEU A 10 -5.64 -4.98 -3.25
CA LEU A 10 -6.50 -3.96 -3.84
C LEU A 10 -7.04 -2.99 -2.80
N TYR A 11 -7.45 -3.48 -1.63
CA TYR A 11 -7.92 -2.64 -0.54
C TYR A 11 -6.83 -1.66 -0.07
N VAL A 12 -5.63 -2.16 0.28
CA VAL A 12 -4.53 -1.31 0.75
C VAL A 12 -4.11 -0.27 -0.29
N CYS A 13 -3.91 -0.70 -1.54
CA CYS A 13 -3.52 0.20 -2.61
C CYS A 13 -4.64 1.19 -2.94
N GLY A 14 -5.90 0.75 -2.90
CA GLY A 14 -7.08 1.58 -3.07
C GLY A 14 -7.19 2.66 -2.00
N VAL A 15 -6.95 2.33 -0.72
CA VAL A 15 -6.93 3.32 0.38
C VAL A 15 -5.87 4.39 0.12
N ALA A 16 -4.68 4.02 -0.36
CA ALA A 16 -3.63 5.00 -0.68
C ALA A 16 -4.04 5.97 -1.80
N VAL A 17 -4.64 5.45 -2.87
CA VAL A 17 -5.17 6.27 -3.98
C VAL A 17 -6.31 7.17 -3.50
N MET A 18 -7.24 6.62 -2.71
CA MET A 18 -8.36 7.38 -2.15
C MET A 18 -7.89 8.47 -1.20
N MET A 19 -6.84 8.23 -0.42
CA MET A 19 -6.29 9.23 0.49
C MET A 19 -5.71 10.42 -0.27
N TRP A 20 -4.99 10.18 -1.37
CA TRP A 20 -4.54 11.23 -2.27
C TRP A 20 -5.71 11.96 -2.94
N PHE A 21 -6.71 11.23 -3.43
CA PHE A 21 -7.91 11.80 -4.06
C PHE A 21 -8.66 12.74 -3.11
N ILE A 22 -8.91 12.28 -1.87
CA ILE A 22 -9.56 13.09 -0.83
C ILE A 22 -8.70 14.31 -0.48
N ALA A 23 -7.38 14.15 -0.38
CA ALA A 23 -6.48 15.27 -0.10
C ALA A 23 -6.52 16.36 -1.19
N TYR A 24 -6.70 15.95 -2.44
CA TYR A 24 -6.68 16.85 -3.59
C TYR A 24 -8.01 17.57 -3.81
N PHE A 25 -9.14 16.86 -3.66
CA PHE A 25 -10.47 17.38 -3.98
C PHE A 25 -11.25 17.93 -2.78
N GLU A 26 -10.97 17.44 -1.57
CA GLU A 26 -11.71 17.85 -0.37
C GLU A 26 -10.81 18.65 0.59
N GLU A 27 -10.84 19.97 0.45
CA GLU A 27 -10.00 20.89 1.22
C GLU A 27 -10.23 20.84 2.74
N ARG A 28 -11.41 20.37 3.17
CA ARG A 28 -11.76 20.24 4.60
C ARG A 28 -11.29 18.93 5.22
N SER A 29 -10.72 18.03 4.43
CA SER A 29 -10.23 16.75 4.92
C SER A 29 -8.93 16.89 5.71
N MET A 30 -8.70 15.98 6.66
CA MET A 30 -7.39 15.89 7.34
C MET A 30 -6.25 15.59 6.35
N SER A 31 -6.55 14.86 5.27
CA SER A 31 -5.59 14.57 4.20
C SER A 31 -5.18 15.83 3.44
N ALA A 32 -6.10 16.79 3.23
CA ALA A 32 -5.79 18.08 2.63
C ALA A 32 -4.89 18.94 3.52
N LEU A 33 -5.07 18.89 4.85
CA LEU A 33 -4.14 19.55 5.78
C LEU A 33 -2.72 19.02 5.62
N LEU A 34 -2.57 17.70 5.50
CA LEU A 34 -1.27 17.07 5.24
C LEU A 34 -0.71 17.51 3.88
N MET A 35 -1.53 17.59 2.83
CA MET A 35 -1.09 18.03 1.51
C MET A 35 -0.58 19.48 1.49
N ARG A 36 -1.02 20.32 2.43
CA ARG A 36 -0.56 21.72 2.56
C ARG A 36 0.74 21.87 3.38
N THR A 37 1.26 20.79 3.95
CA THR A 37 2.51 20.83 4.73
C THR A 37 3.74 20.55 3.85
N ASP A 38 4.90 21.08 4.28
CA ASP A 38 6.18 20.79 3.65
C ASP A 38 6.48 19.29 3.73
N GLY A 39 6.66 18.66 2.57
CA GLY A 39 6.87 17.22 2.43
C GLY A 39 5.59 16.35 2.44
N GLY A 40 4.48 16.84 2.99
CA GLY A 40 3.22 16.09 3.04
C GLY A 40 2.62 15.87 1.66
N ALA A 41 2.67 16.88 0.78
CA ALA A 41 2.29 16.74 -0.62
C ALA A 41 3.11 15.65 -1.33
N LEU A 42 4.44 15.68 -1.15
CA LEU A 42 5.35 14.73 -1.79
C LEU A 42 5.04 13.28 -1.36
N ILE A 43 4.80 13.05 -0.08
CA ILE A 43 4.43 11.73 0.43
C ILE A 43 3.09 11.27 -0.14
N LEU A 44 2.08 12.13 -0.21
CA LEU A 44 0.78 11.77 -0.80
C LEU A 44 0.92 11.40 -2.29
N TRP A 45 1.74 12.12 -3.04
CA TRP A 45 2.04 11.77 -4.44
C TRP A 45 2.79 10.44 -4.57
N MET A 46 3.75 10.17 -3.69
CA MET A 46 4.42 8.87 -3.63
C MET A 46 3.44 7.74 -3.31
N MET A 47 2.51 7.96 -2.36
CA MET A 47 1.45 7.00 -2.04
C MET A 47 0.52 6.72 -3.21
N LEU A 48 0.14 7.75 -3.96
CA LEU A 48 -0.63 7.58 -5.19
C LEU A 48 0.12 6.70 -6.18
N ALA A 49 1.41 6.99 -6.44
CA ALA A 49 2.22 6.23 -7.37
C ALA A 49 2.32 4.76 -6.94
N CYS A 50 2.63 4.48 -5.66
CA CYS A 50 2.67 3.12 -5.13
C CYS A 50 1.30 2.42 -5.19
N GLY A 51 0.22 3.14 -4.88
CA GLY A 51 -1.14 2.62 -4.95
C GLY A 51 -1.56 2.24 -6.37
N LEU A 52 -1.32 3.10 -7.35
CA LEU A 52 -1.62 2.82 -8.76
C LEU A 52 -0.81 1.65 -9.30
N VAL A 53 0.50 1.61 -9.02
CA VAL A 53 1.36 0.49 -9.43
C VAL A 53 0.90 -0.82 -8.78
N GLY A 54 0.54 -0.79 -7.50
CA GLY A 54 0.02 -1.97 -6.79
C GLY A 54 -1.32 -2.47 -7.35
N ILE A 55 -2.25 -1.56 -7.65
CA ILE A 55 -3.53 -1.93 -8.31
C ILE A 55 -3.25 -2.55 -9.68
N ALA A 56 -2.41 -1.93 -10.50
CA ALA A 56 -2.05 -2.44 -11.82
C ALA A 56 -1.44 -3.83 -11.73
N ASP A 57 -0.52 -4.06 -10.79
CA ASP A 57 0.08 -5.36 -10.55
C ASP A 57 -0.95 -6.44 -10.16
N VAL A 58 -1.92 -6.13 -9.30
CA VAL A 58 -2.99 -7.07 -8.93
C VAL A 58 -3.92 -7.35 -10.12
N LEU A 59 -4.32 -6.31 -10.86
CA LEU A 59 -5.17 -6.47 -12.04
C LEU A 59 -4.50 -7.35 -13.10
N ILE A 60 -3.24 -7.09 -13.43
CA ILE A 60 -2.52 -7.82 -14.48
C ILE A 60 -2.32 -9.29 -14.10
N ASN A 61 -1.93 -9.55 -12.87
CA ASN A 61 -1.39 -10.87 -12.51
C ASN A 61 -2.33 -11.73 -11.67
N ASP A 62 -3.29 -11.13 -10.95
CA ASP A 62 -4.14 -11.85 -9.99
C ASP A 62 -5.61 -11.93 -10.45
N THR A 63 -6.12 -10.99 -11.26
CA THR A 63 -7.52 -11.03 -11.73
C THR A 63 -7.76 -11.85 -13.01
N GLY A 64 -6.69 -12.27 -13.69
CA GLY A 64 -6.81 -13.06 -14.93
C GLY A 64 -7.40 -12.31 -16.12
N LEU A 65 -7.66 -11.00 -15.99
CA LEU A 65 -8.11 -10.12 -17.08
C LEU A 65 -7.10 -10.07 -18.23
N PHE A 66 -5.82 -10.21 -17.93
CA PHE A 66 -4.75 -10.22 -18.91
C PHE A 66 -4.13 -11.62 -18.99
N ARG A 67 -3.93 -12.09 -20.23
CA ARG A 67 -3.31 -13.40 -20.51
C ARG A 67 -1.81 -13.43 -20.21
N PHE A 68 -1.20 -12.25 -20.09
CA PHE A 68 0.22 -12.07 -19.80
C PHE A 68 0.45 -11.92 -18.30
N ARG A 69 1.31 -12.77 -17.74
CA ARG A 69 1.79 -12.65 -16.36
C ARG A 69 3.20 -12.09 -16.38
N ILE A 70 3.43 -11.00 -15.66
CA ILE A 70 4.74 -10.37 -15.57
C ILE A 70 5.43 -10.91 -14.32
N GLU A 71 6.34 -11.86 -14.53
CA GLU A 71 6.99 -12.60 -13.44
C GLU A 71 7.87 -11.68 -12.58
N ALA A 72 8.57 -10.73 -13.20
CA ALA A 72 9.36 -9.71 -12.50
C ALA A 72 8.51 -8.85 -11.54
N ALA A 73 7.31 -8.45 -11.96
CA ALA A 73 6.39 -7.69 -11.11
C ALA A 73 5.97 -8.53 -9.90
N ARG A 74 5.66 -9.82 -10.12
CA ARG A 74 5.30 -10.76 -9.04
C ARG A 74 6.41 -10.93 -8.00
N THR A 75 7.67 -11.01 -8.45
CA THR A 75 8.83 -11.16 -7.57
C THR A 75 9.06 -9.89 -6.74
N HIS A 76 8.97 -8.71 -7.35
CA HIS A 76 9.31 -7.42 -6.70
C HIS A 76 8.15 -6.69 -6.00
N ARG A 77 6.94 -7.29 -5.93
CA ARG A 77 5.77 -6.74 -5.22
C ARG A 77 6.03 -6.22 -3.81
N HIS A 78 6.91 -6.87 -3.07
CA HIS A 78 7.22 -6.51 -1.68
C HIS A 78 7.77 -5.09 -1.57
N PHE A 79 8.53 -4.62 -2.56
CA PHE A 79 9.03 -3.24 -2.58
C PHE A 79 7.90 -2.19 -2.64
N GLY A 80 6.81 -2.49 -3.35
CA GLY A 80 5.65 -1.61 -3.41
C GLY A 80 4.96 -1.47 -2.04
N PHE A 81 4.78 -2.59 -1.32
CA PHE A 81 4.20 -2.58 0.02
C PHE A 81 5.14 -1.94 1.06
N SER A 82 6.44 -2.20 0.98
CA SER A 82 7.43 -1.51 1.82
C SER A 82 7.44 -0.01 1.58
N GLY A 83 7.32 0.44 0.33
CA GLY A 83 7.17 1.86 -0.02
C GLY A 83 5.90 2.49 0.55
N LEU A 84 4.76 1.78 0.47
CA LEU A 84 3.52 2.22 1.09
C LEU A 84 3.62 2.32 2.62
N ALA A 85 4.18 1.30 3.28
CA ALA A 85 4.40 1.32 4.71
C ALA A 85 5.32 2.48 5.14
N PHE A 86 6.40 2.72 4.39
CA PHE A 86 7.28 3.86 4.62
C PHE A 86 6.52 5.19 4.51
N CYS A 87 5.70 5.35 3.48
CA CYS A 87 4.89 6.56 3.32
C CYS A 87 3.94 6.78 4.50
N TYR A 88 3.25 5.74 4.99
CA TYR A 88 2.40 5.86 6.17
C TYR A 88 3.19 6.23 7.43
N VAL A 89 4.40 5.70 7.61
CA VAL A 89 5.28 6.09 8.71
C VAL A 89 5.67 7.56 8.59
N CYS A 90 6.05 8.04 7.40
CA CYS A 90 6.34 9.46 7.18
C CYS A 90 5.11 10.34 7.45
N GLN A 91 3.90 9.89 7.09
CA GLN A 91 2.66 10.60 7.43
C GLN A 91 2.48 10.74 8.95
N ILE A 92 2.84 9.73 9.75
CA ILE A 92 2.77 9.82 11.22
C ILE A 92 3.65 10.97 11.73
N PHE A 93 4.89 11.07 11.23
CA PHE A 93 5.80 12.14 11.62
C PHE A 93 5.26 13.52 11.26
N ILE A 94 4.75 13.70 10.04
CA ILE A 94 4.17 14.98 9.60
C ILE A 94 2.87 15.29 10.36
N ALA A 95 2.03 14.30 10.59
CA ALA A 95 0.79 14.46 11.36
C ALA A 95 1.07 14.89 12.80
N ALA A 96 2.12 14.33 13.42
CA ALA A 96 2.52 14.66 14.78
C ALA A 96 3.20 16.04 14.88
N LEU A 97 4.13 16.34 13.96
CA LEU A 97 4.96 17.54 14.04
C LEU A 97 4.30 18.79 13.44
N SER A 98 3.63 18.65 12.30
CA SER A 98 3.09 19.78 11.53
C SER A 98 1.60 19.96 11.76
N VAL A 99 0.80 18.91 11.58
CA VAL A 99 -0.68 18.99 11.65
C VAL A 99 -1.17 18.97 13.11
N LYS A 100 -0.39 18.40 14.03
CA LYS A 100 -0.73 18.19 15.45
C LYS A 100 -2.07 17.48 15.66
N SER A 101 -2.44 16.59 14.74
CA SER A 101 -3.68 15.80 14.82
C SER A 101 -3.37 14.37 15.30
N PRO A 102 -3.72 14.02 16.55
CA PRO A 102 -3.46 12.67 17.08
C PRO A 102 -4.27 11.61 16.33
N TRP A 103 -5.45 11.97 15.83
CA TRP A 103 -6.30 11.05 15.07
C TRP A 103 -5.66 10.66 13.74
N MET A 104 -5.06 11.63 13.03
CA MET A 104 -4.39 11.36 11.77
C MET A 104 -3.14 10.49 11.96
N ALA A 105 -2.39 10.71 13.03
CA ALA A 105 -1.26 9.87 13.41
C ALA A 105 -1.71 8.43 13.71
N ALA A 106 -2.78 8.24 14.50
CA ALA A 106 -3.33 6.93 14.80
C ALA A 106 -3.86 6.19 13.56
N TYR A 107 -4.56 6.90 12.66
CA TYR A 107 -5.03 6.35 11.39
C TYR A 107 -3.86 5.91 10.50
N SER A 108 -2.81 6.72 10.40
CA SER A 108 -1.62 6.40 9.60
C SER A 108 -0.86 5.21 10.19
N LEU A 109 -0.75 5.13 11.53
CA LEU A 109 -0.16 4.00 12.24
C LEU A 109 -0.93 2.70 12.00
N TRP A 110 -2.26 2.75 12.07
CA TRP A 110 -3.12 1.60 11.80
C TRP A 110 -2.91 1.07 10.38
N ASN A 111 -2.88 1.96 9.38
CA ASN A 111 -2.62 1.56 8.00
C ASN A 111 -1.20 1.02 7.82
N ALA A 112 -0.18 1.63 8.42
CA ALA A 112 1.19 1.11 8.38
C ALA A 112 1.27 -0.32 8.95
N LEU A 113 0.65 -0.57 10.10
CA LEU A 113 0.61 -1.89 10.72
C LEU A 113 -0.13 -2.90 9.85
N LEU A 114 -1.25 -2.53 9.24
CA LEU A 114 -1.97 -3.38 8.30
C LEU A 114 -1.08 -3.76 7.10
N VAL A 115 -0.43 -2.79 6.45
CA VAL A 115 0.43 -3.08 5.30
C VAL A 115 1.57 -4.04 5.69
N VAL A 116 2.23 -3.79 6.82
CA VAL A 116 3.33 -4.63 7.29
C VAL A 116 2.84 -6.02 7.67
N ALA A 117 1.80 -6.15 8.49
CA ALA A 117 1.28 -7.44 8.94
C ALA A 117 0.89 -8.33 7.76
N PHE A 118 0.18 -7.78 6.79
CA PHE A 118 -0.21 -8.54 5.60
C PHE A 118 0.96 -8.82 4.66
N SER A 119 1.94 -7.93 4.55
CA SER A 119 3.16 -8.24 3.79
C SER A 119 3.92 -9.44 4.38
N LEU A 120 3.95 -9.57 5.71
CA LEU A 120 4.55 -10.71 6.40
C LEU A 120 3.75 -11.99 6.22
N ILE A 121 2.41 -11.92 6.33
CA ILE A 121 1.53 -13.06 6.07
C ILE A 121 1.68 -13.54 4.62
N ASP A 122 1.71 -12.63 3.66
CA ASP A 122 1.88 -12.95 2.24
C ASP A 122 3.25 -13.57 1.95
N ALA A 123 4.32 -13.03 2.55
CA ALA A 123 5.66 -13.60 2.45
C ALA A 123 5.72 -15.01 3.06
N HIS A 124 5.08 -15.22 4.22
CA HIS A 124 5.02 -16.53 4.89
C HIS A 124 4.19 -17.56 4.11
N GLN A 125 3.13 -17.14 3.43
CA GLN A 125 2.38 -18.03 2.55
C GLN A 125 3.20 -18.44 1.32
N ARG A 126 3.93 -17.50 0.72
CA ARG A 126 4.80 -17.80 -0.43
C ARG A 126 5.96 -18.73 -0.08
N SER A 127 6.56 -18.57 1.11
CA SER A 127 7.65 -19.46 1.54
C SER A 127 7.15 -20.90 1.67
N LYS A 128 5.95 -21.10 2.23
CA LYS A 128 5.30 -22.41 2.31
C LYS A 128 5.01 -23.02 0.94
N ASP A 129 4.45 -22.23 0.02
CA ASP A 129 4.15 -22.70 -1.35
C ASP A 129 5.43 -23.11 -2.09
N ALA A 130 6.53 -22.35 -1.93
CA ALA A 130 7.83 -22.67 -2.51
C ALA A 130 8.43 -23.97 -1.95
N THR A 131 8.34 -24.19 -0.63
CA THR A 131 8.81 -25.43 0.00
C THR A 131 7.99 -26.65 -0.44
N CYS A 132 6.68 -26.52 -0.63
CA CYS A 132 5.84 -27.61 -1.14
C CYS A 132 6.19 -27.97 -2.59
N LEU A 133 6.45 -26.98 -3.45
CA LEU A 133 6.89 -27.22 -4.83
C LEU A 133 8.25 -27.90 -4.91
N GLN A 134 9.17 -27.61 -3.99
CA GLN A 134 10.46 -28.29 -3.90
C GLN A 134 10.35 -29.72 -3.36
N ALA A 135 9.37 -30.02 -2.50
CA ALA A 135 9.16 -31.36 -1.96
C ALA A 135 8.40 -32.31 -2.92
N CYS A 136 7.69 -31.75 -3.91
CA CYS A 136 6.97 -32.51 -4.94
C CYS A 136 7.79 -32.79 -6.21
N ASN A 137 8.98 -32.21 -6.32
CA ASN A 137 9.97 -32.49 -7.38
C ASN A 137 11.11 -33.35 -6.83
#